data_AF-A0A8S8YGH4-F1
#
_entry.id   AF-A0A8S8YGH4-F1
#
_cell.length_a   1.000
_cell.length_b   1.000
_cell.length_c   1.000
_cell.angle_alpha   90.00
_cell.angle_beta   90.00
_cell.angle_gamma   90.00
#
_symmetry.space_group_name_H-M   'P 1'
#
loop_
_entity.id
_entity.type
_entity.pdbx_description
1 polymer ?
#
loop_
_entity_poly.entity_id
_entity_poly.type
_entity_poly.pdbx_seq_one_letter_code
_entity_poly.pdbx_strand_id
1 'polypeptide(L)'
;MLEGSVDQYSIPQQENQTSAISMIAGTGVLALLLPTAAIALLELLDQIEYGEFRWIISSILFSLTIVSILLISGLNLVGFLKSDNLKMVAGIYLIFLSMLNLLMRMSNINYDREMWYVMPWFDFIQLPMAHERLELAFLGIIIGALIMKK
;
A
#
# COMPACT_ATOMS: atom_id res chain seq x y z
N MET A 1 53.25 24.47 -28.37
CA MET A 1 51.78 24.46 -28.25
C MET A 1 51.46 23.56 -27.07
N LEU A 2 50.97 24.13 -25.98
CA LEU A 2 50.62 23.41 -24.77
C LEU A 2 49.17 22.93 -24.93
N GLU A 3 48.99 21.68 -25.33
CA GLU A 3 47.70 21.00 -25.22
C GLU A 3 47.52 20.63 -23.74
N GLY A 4 46.80 21.49 -23.03
CA GLY A 4 46.31 21.20 -21.69
C GLY A 4 45.32 20.05 -21.77
N SER A 5 45.63 18.96 -21.06
CA SER A 5 44.68 17.91 -20.75
C SER A 5 43.53 18.52 -19.96
N VAL A 6 42.36 18.64 -20.61
CA VAL A 6 41.12 18.99 -19.93
C VAL A 6 40.78 17.80 -19.03
N ASP A 7 41.12 17.91 -17.75
CA ASP A 7 40.65 16.99 -16.73
C ASP A 7 39.12 16.99 -16.77
N GLN A 8 38.57 15.91 -17.30
CA GLN A 8 37.15 15.67 -17.38
C GLN A 8 36.68 15.48 -15.94
N TYR A 9 36.25 16.58 -15.32
CA TYR A 9 35.65 16.59 -13.99
C TYR A 9 34.43 15.66 -14.05
N SER A 10 34.62 14.42 -13.60
CA SER A 10 33.53 13.50 -13.34
C SER A 10 32.71 14.13 -12.21
N ILE A 11 31.59 14.75 -12.58
CA ILE A 11 30.54 15.13 -11.63
C ILE A 11 30.24 13.84 -10.85
N PRO A 12 30.44 13.79 -9.53
CA PRO A 12 30.03 12.63 -8.77
C PRO A 12 28.54 12.47 -9.05
N GLN A 13 28.16 11.33 -9.63
CA GLN A 13 26.75 10.94 -9.66
C GLN A 13 26.28 11.07 -8.22
N GLN A 14 25.39 12.02 -7.98
CA GLN A 14 24.77 12.24 -6.69
C GLN A 14 23.99 10.96 -6.42
N GLU A 15 24.67 10.00 -5.78
CA GLU A 15 24.05 8.79 -5.25
C GLU A 15 22.82 9.29 -4.50
N ASN A 16 21.66 8.72 -4.84
CA ASN A 16 20.35 9.17 -4.39
C ASN A 16 20.27 8.92 -2.87
N GLN A 17 20.92 9.77 -2.08
CA GLN A 17 21.10 9.60 -0.65
C GLN A 17 19.72 9.79 -0.02
N THR A 18 19.18 8.69 0.48
CA THR A 18 17.93 8.68 1.21
C THR A 18 18.00 9.68 2.36
N SER A 19 17.16 10.72 2.32
CA SER A 19 17.12 11.73 3.39
C SER A 19 16.89 11.08 4.75
N ALA A 20 17.50 11.60 5.81
CA ALA A 20 17.31 11.11 7.19
C ALA A 20 15.82 11.06 7.57
N ILE A 21 15.02 12.02 7.09
CA ILE A 21 13.57 12.05 7.29
C ILE A 21 12.89 10.84 6.62
N SER A 22 13.27 10.53 5.39
CA SER A 22 12.76 9.38 4.65
C SER A 22 13.13 8.06 5.34
N MET A 23 14.34 7.98 5.88
CA MET A 23 14.80 6.80 6.63
C MET A 23 14.03 6.61 7.94
N ILE A 24 13.80 7.67 8.71
CA ILE A 24 13.01 7.63 9.94
C ILE A 24 11.56 7.26 9.63
N ALA A 25 10.94 7.93 8.64
CA ALA A 25 9.58 7.65 8.21
C ALA A 25 9.43 6.20 7.73
N GLY A 26 10.33 5.74 6.86
CA GLY A 26 10.32 4.39 6.33
C GLY A 26 10.52 3.32 7.40
N THR A 27 11.44 3.55 8.35
CA THR A 27 11.64 2.65 9.49
C THR A 27 10.40 2.61 10.39
N GLY A 28 9.76 3.76 10.64
CA GLY A 28 8.51 3.85 11.39
C GLY A 28 7.38 3.05 10.72
N VAL A 29 7.22 3.21 9.40
CA VAL A 29 6.24 2.44 8.60
C VAL A 29 6.53 0.94 8.67
N LEU A 30 7.80 0.53 8.56
CA LEU A 30 8.20 -0.88 8.68
C LEU A 30 8.01 -1.43 10.10
N ALA A 31 8.21 -0.62 11.15
CA ALA A 31 7.95 -1.03 12.52
C ALA A 31 6.45 -1.32 12.76
N LEU A 32 5.56 -0.58 12.08
CA LEU A 32 4.12 -0.82 12.12
C LEU A 32 3.70 -2.07 11.35
N LEU A 33 4.54 -2.60 10.45
CA LEU A 33 4.23 -3.79 9.66
C LEU A 33 3.87 -4.99 10.54
N LEU A 34 4.62 -5.21 11.63
CA LEU A 34 4.43 -6.36 12.50
C LEU A 34 3.11 -6.30 13.30
N PRO A 35 2.78 -5.22 14.03
CA PRO A 35 1.49 -5.13 14.71
C PRO A 35 0.32 -5.13 13.73
N THR A 36 0.43 -4.46 12.57
CA THR A 36 -0.63 -4.48 11.56
C THR A 36 -0.83 -5.87 10.96
N ALA A 37 0.25 -6.58 10.63
CA ALA A 37 0.15 -7.96 10.11
C ALA A 37 -0.44 -8.90 11.16
N ALA A 38 -0.08 -8.75 12.44
CA ALA A 38 -0.65 -9.57 13.51
C ALA A 38 -2.17 -9.37 13.62
N ILE A 39 -2.66 -8.13 13.65
CA ILE A 39 -4.09 -7.82 13.70
C ILE A 39 -4.80 -8.36 12.44
N ALA A 40 -4.24 -8.09 11.26
CA ALA A 40 -4.81 -8.51 9.98
C ALA A 40 -4.87 -10.04 9.83
N LEU A 41 -3.94 -10.77 10.43
CA LEU A 41 -3.96 -12.23 10.50
C LEU A 41 -4.97 -12.76 11.51
N LEU A 42 -5.10 -12.12 12.67
CA LEU A 42 -6.13 -12.49 13.66
C LEU A 42 -7.54 -12.30 13.09
N GLU A 43 -7.79 -11.18 12.42
CA GLU A 43 -9.06 -10.95 11.71
C GLU A 43 -9.30 -11.97 10.61
N LEU A 44 -8.26 -12.36 9.87
CA LEU A 44 -8.38 -13.39 8.86
C LEU A 44 -8.69 -14.77 9.47
N LEU A 45 -8.06 -15.12 10.59
CA LEU A 45 -8.32 -16.38 11.29
C LEU A 45 -9.75 -16.45 11.81
N ASP A 46 -10.25 -15.36 12.41
CA ASP A 46 -11.64 -15.26 12.85
C ASP A 46 -12.62 -15.48 11.69
N GLN A 47 -12.33 -14.90 10.52
CA GLN A 47 -13.15 -15.10 9.31
C GLN A 47 -13.01 -16.51 8.72
N ILE A 48 -11.87 -17.17 8.86
CA ILE A 48 -11.71 -18.57 8.45
C ILE A 48 -12.53 -19.49 9.36
N GLU A 49 -12.61 -19.17 10.65
CA GLU A 49 -13.31 -19.99 11.64
C GLU A 49 -14.84 -19.81 11.59
N TYR A 50 -15.30 -18.56 11.45
CA TYR A 50 -16.72 -18.21 11.57
C TYR A 50 -17.34 -17.58 10.33
N GLY A 51 -16.53 -17.19 9.35
CA GLY A 51 -16.96 -16.43 8.18
C GLY A 51 -17.36 -17.30 6.99
N GLU A 52 -18.16 -16.71 6.10
CA GLU A 52 -18.44 -17.32 4.80
C GLU A 52 -17.28 -17.11 3.82
N PHE A 53 -17.17 -17.97 2.82
CA PHE A 53 -16.09 -17.94 1.81
C PHE A 53 -15.87 -16.56 1.17
N ARG A 54 -16.97 -15.82 0.91
CA ARG A 54 -16.91 -14.44 0.37
C ARG A 54 -16.17 -13.50 1.32
N TRP A 55 -16.46 -13.58 2.61
CA TRP A 55 -15.85 -12.75 3.65
C TRP A 55 -14.39 -13.13 3.88
N ILE A 56 -14.05 -14.42 3.80
CA ILE A 56 -12.66 -14.90 3.85
C ILE A 56 -11.84 -14.26 2.73
N ILE A 57 -12.31 -14.36 1.47
CA ILE A 57 -11.61 -13.73 0.33
C ILE A 57 -11.49 -12.22 0.54
N SER A 58 -12.56 -11.59 1.03
CA SER A 58 -12.57 -10.15 1.30
C SER A 58 -11.49 -9.74 2.29
N SER A 59 -11.37 -10.49 3.39
CA SER A 59 -10.39 -10.26 4.43
C SER A 59 -8.97 -10.56 3.96
N ILE A 60 -8.75 -11.62 3.17
CA ILE A 60 -7.42 -11.89 2.57
C ILE A 60 -6.98 -10.70 1.72
N LEU A 61 -7.85 -10.18 0.85
CA LEU A 61 -7.52 -9.05 -0.01
C LEU A 61 -7.25 -7.78 0.80
N PHE A 62 -8.02 -7.53 1.86
CA PHE A 62 -7.79 -6.41 2.77
C PHE A 62 -6.44 -6.50 3.47
N SER A 63 -6.17 -7.63 4.14
CA SER A 63 -4.96 -7.89 4.89
C SER A 63 -3.73 -7.82 3.98
N LEU A 64 -3.81 -8.42 2.80
CA LEU A 64 -2.72 -8.35 1.82
C LEU A 64 -2.49 -6.92 1.33
N THR A 65 -3.56 -6.13 1.15
CA THR A 65 -3.46 -4.73 0.71
C THR A 65 -2.76 -3.88 1.76
N ILE A 66 -3.20 -3.90 3.01
CA ILE A 66 -2.60 -3.05 4.07
C ILE A 66 -1.14 -3.43 4.34
N VAL A 67 -0.85 -4.73 4.40
CA VAL A 67 0.53 -5.23 4.58
C VAL A 67 1.41 -4.85 3.41
N SER A 68 0.90 -4.97 2.17
CA SER A 68 1.65 -4.58 0.98
C SER A 68 1.93 -3.08 0.94
N ILE A 69 0.96 -2.25 1.31
CA ILE A 69 1.13 -0.79 1.39
C ILE A 69 2.24 -0.46 2.38
N LEU A 70 2.19 -0.97 3.61
CA LEU A 70 3.20 -0.71 4.64
C LEU A 70 4.58 -1.21 4.20
N LEU A 71 4.67 -2.45 3.71
CA LEU A 71 5.93 -3.04 3.31
C LEU A 71 6.57 -2.26 2.15
N ILE A 72 5.83 -2.05 1.06
CA ILE A 72 6.38 -1.46 -0.15
C ILE A 72 6.69 0.03 0.05
N SER A 73 5.81 0.78 0.74
CA SER A 73 6.10 2.18 1.05
C SER A 73 7.27 2.33 2.02
N GLY A 74 7.35 1.50 3.06
CA GLY A 74 8.46 1.47 4.01
C GLY A 74 9.79 1.15 3.33
N LEU A 75 9.83 0.12 2.49
CA LEU A 75 11.02 -0.24 1.70
C LEU A 75 11.42 0.86 0.70
N ASN A 76 10.45 1.53 0.08
CA ASN A 76 10.73 2.67 -0.80
C ASN A 76 11.39 3.82 -0.03
N LEU A 77 10.84 4.16 1.15
CA LEU A 77 11.29 5.27 1.98
C LEU A 77 12.67 5.04 2.61
N VAL A 78 13.03 3.79 2.96
CA VAL A 78 14.39 3.46 3.45
C VAL A 78 15.41 3.41 2.29
N GLY A 79 14.96 3.47 1.03
CA GLY A 79 15.82 3.41 -0.14
C GLY A 79 16.24 1.99 -0.50
N PHE A 80 15.48 0.98 -0.09
CA PHE A 80 15.71 -0.41 -0.45
C PHE A 80 15.30 -0.69 -1.91
N LEU A 81 14.26 -0.01 -2.40
CA LEU A 81 13.84 -0.04 -3.81
C LEU A 81 14.73 0.89 -4.66
N LYS A 82 15.94 0.43 -4.97
CA LYS A 82 16.97 1.27 -5.65
C LYS A 82 16.75 1.46 -7.14
N SER A 83 16.17 0.49 -7.85
CA SER A 83 16.03 0.55 -9.30
C SER A 83 14.65 1.04 -9.74
N ASP A 84 14.63 1.82 -10.82
CA ASP A 84 13.39 2.29 -11.46
C ASP A 84 12.46 1.12 -11.80
N ASN A 85 13.01 -0.02 -12.24
CA ASN A 85 12.23 -1.22 -12.53
C ASN A 85 11.57 -1.81 -11.28
N LEU A 86 12.27 -1.89 -10.15
CA LEU A 86 11.69 -2.40 -8.90
C LEU A 86 10.59 -1.47 -8.39
N LYS A 87 10.80 -0.15 -8.44
CA LYS A 87 9.77 0.84 -8.10
C LYS A 87 8.56 0.72 -9.01
N MET A 88 8.77 0.56 -10.31
CA MET A 88 7.71 0.38 -11.30
C MET A 88 6.88 -0.87 -11.01
N VAL A 89 7.53 -2.03 -10.84
CA VAL A 89 6.86 -3.30 -10.55
C VAL A 89 6.10 -3.24 -9.22
N ALA A 90 6.73 -2.71 -8.16
CA ALA A 90 6.12 -2.59 -6.85
C ALA A 90 4.90 -1.66 -6.87
N GLY A 91 4.98 -0.54 -7.61
CA GLY A 91 3.86 0.38 -7.76
C GLY A 91 2.71 -0.21 -8.57
N ILE A 92 2.99 -0.90 -9.68
CA ILE A 92 1.97 -1.62 -10.47
C ILE A 92 1.28 -2.68 -9.61
N TYR A 93 2.06 -3.45 -8.85
CA TYR A 93 1.52 -4.45 -7.93
C TYR A 93 0.58 -3.83 -6.89
N LEU A 94 0.98 -2.71 -6.25
CA LEU A 94 0.11 -2.00 -5.31
C LEU A 94 -1.18 -1.52 -5.95
N ILE A 95 -1.10 -0.86 -7.12
CA ILE A 95 -2.28 -0.37 -7.83
C ILE A 95 -3.23 -1.52 -8.14
N PHE A 96 -2.71 -2.61 -8.71
CA PHE A 96 -3.52 -3.76 -9.11
C PHE A 96 -4.20 -4.42 -7.90
N LEU A 97 -3.44 -4.69 -6.84
CA LEU A 97 -3.97 -5.29 -5.62
C LEU A 97 -5.03 -4.39 -4.97
N SER A 98 -4.78 -3.09 -4.89
CA SER A 98 -5.72 -2.13 -4.34
C SER A 98 -6.98 -1.96 -5.21
N MET A 99 -6.86 -2.02 -6.54
CA MET A 99 -8.03 -2.06 -7.43
C MET A 99 -8.86 -3.32 -7.23
N LEU A 100 -8.23 -4.49 -7.06
CA LEU A 100 -8.94 -5.73 -6.76
C LEU A 100 -9.68 -5.64 -5.42
N ASN A 101 -9.03 -5.12 -4.38
CA ASN A 101 -9.65 -4.87 -3.08
C ASN A 101 -10.84 -3.89 -3.22
N LEU A 102 -10.69 -2.80 -3.98
CA LEU A 102 -11.77 -1.84 -4.24
C LEU A 102 -12.96 -2.48 -4.97
N LEU A 103 -12.70 -3.22 -6.05
CA LEU A 103 -13.74 -3.88 -6.84
C LEU A 103 -14.53 -4.89 -6.00
N MET A 104 -13.82 -5.71 -5.23
CA MET A 104 -14.44 -6.69 -4.37
C MET A 104 -15.32 -6.01 -3.30
N ARG A 105 -14.87 -4.89 -2.72
CA ARG A 105 -15.69 -4.09 -1.79
C ARG A 105 -16.93 -3.53 -2.43
N MET A 106 -16.79 -2.89 -3.59
CA MET A 106 -17.92 -2.33 -4.33
C MET A 106 -18.91 -3.41 -4.77
N SER A 107 -18.46 -4.65 -4.96
CA SER A 107 -19.35 -5.77 -5.28
C SER A 107 -20.15 -6.28 -4.07
N ASN A 108 -19.60 -6.16 -2.85
CA ASN A 108 -20.23 -6.63 -1.62
C ASN A 108 -21.01 -5.54 -0.87
N ILE A 109 -20.74 -4.26 -1.15
CA ILE A 109 -21.27 -3.11 -0.41
C ILE A 109 -22.80 -3.08 -0.25
N ASN A 110 -23.57 -3.53 -1.26
CA ASN A 110 -25.02 -3.60 -1.15
C ASN A 110 -25.47 -4.71 -0.19
N TYR A 111 -24.78 -5.85 -0.25
CA TYR A 111 -25.00 -6.97 0.65
C TYR A 111 -24.65 -6.60 2.08
N ASP A 112 -23.51 -5.93 2.30
CA ASP A 112 -23.08 -5.43 3.60
C ASP A 112 -24.11 -4.44 4.18
N ARG A 113 -24.60 -3.51 3.35
CA ARG A 113 -25.66 -2.59 3.74
C ARG A 113 -26.90 -3.36 4.18
N GLU A 114 -27.41 -4.26 3.34
CA GLU A 114 -28.67 -4.97 3.60
C GLU A 114 -28.59 -5.93 4.79
N MET A 115 -27.43 -6.58 5.02
CA MET A 115 -27.21 -7.51 6.13
C MET A 115 -27.12 -6.83 7.49
N TRP A 116 -26.41 -5.71 7.57
CA TRP A 116 -26.04 -5.12 8.86
C TRP A 116 -26.95 -3.96 9.25
N TYR A 117 -27.35 -3.12 8.29
CA TYR A 117 -28.13 -1.92 8.55
C TYR A 117 -28.93 -1.57 7.29
N VAL A 118 -30.24 -1.88 7.25
CA VAL A 118 -31.15 -1.39 6.20
C VAL A 118 -31.23 0.14 6.32
N MET A 119 -30.25 0.82 5.76
CA MET A 119 -29.91 2.22 5.97
C MET A 119 -29.70 2.88 4.61
N PRO A 120 -29.99 4.19 4.47
CA PRO A 120 -29.63 4.94 3.28
C PRO A 120 -28.15 4.81 2.94
N TRP A 121 -27.86 4.73 1.64
CA TRP A 121 -26.50 4.63 1.11
C TRP A 121 -25.51 5.65 1.66
N PHE A 122 -25.97 6.90 1.78
CA PHE A 122 -25.14 8.01 2.26
C PHE A 122 -24.74 7.86 3.72
N ASP A 123 -25.60 7.27 4.55
CA ASP A 123 -25.29 7.06 5.96
C ASP A 123 -24.42 5.80 6.12
N PHE A 124 -24.68 4.76 5.32
CA PHE A 124 -23.88 3.54 5.32
C PHE A 124 -22.42 3.80 4.95
N ILE A 125 -22.16 4.61 3.92
CA ILE A 125 -20.79 4.89 3.49
C ILE A 125 -19.99 5.66 4.56
N GLN A 126 -20.66 6.41 5.44
CA GLN A 126 -20.02 7.14 6.53
C GLN A 126 -19.63 6.24 7.70
N LEU A 127 -20.10 4.98 7.75
CA LEU A 127 -19.68 4.06 8.80
C LEU A 127 -18.17 3.79 8.69
N PRO A 128 -17.42 3.78 9.81
CA PRO A 128 -15.98 3.47 9.81
C PRO A 128 -15.64 2.20 9.03
N MET A 129 -16.41 1.13 9.26
CA MET A 129 -16.24 -0.15 8.57
C MET A 129 -16.39 -0.06 7.03
N ALA A 130 -17.13 0.93 6.52
CA ALA A 130 -17.34 1.12 5.09
C ALA A 130 -16.27 2.03 4.47
N HIS A 131 -16.10 3.27 4.95
CA HIS A 131 -15.18 4.22 4.31
C HIS A 131 -13.70 3.93 4.57
N GLU A 132 -13.28 3.54 5.78
CA GLU A 132 -11.86 3.28 6.08
C GLU A 132 -11.27 2.24 5.13
N ARG A 133 -12.10 1.27 4.79
CA ARG A 133 -11.74 0.17 3.90
C ARG A 133 -11.64 0.60 2.43
N LEU A 134 -12.43 1.59 2.00
CA LEU A 134 -12.34 2.20 0.68
C LEU A 134 -11.13 3.14 0.60
N GLU A 135 -10.93 3.95 1.64
CA GLU A 135 -9.78 4.84 1.78
C GLU A 135 -8.46 4.08 1.68
N LEU A 136 -8.35 2.93 2.34
CA LEU A 136 -7.17 2.07 2.22
C LEU A 136 -6.90 1.64 0.76
N ALA A 137 -7.95 1.28 0.02
CA ALA A 137 -7.81 0.91 -1.38
C ALA A 137 -7.34 2.11 -2.22
N PHE A 138 -7.90 3.30 -2.00
CA PHE A 138 -7.43 4.52 -2.67
C PHE A 138 -5.99 4.87 -2.29
N LEU A 139 -5.61 4.72 -1.02
CA LEU A 139 -4.25 4.95 -0.55
C LEU A 139 -3.25 4.04 -1.26
N GLY A 140 -3.55 2.76 -1.43
CA GLY A 140 -2.64 1.86 -2.14
C GLY A 140 -2.50 2.19 -3.63
N ILE A 141 -3.56 2.66 -4.28
CA ILE A 141 -3.49 3.17 -5.67
C ILE A 141 -2.61 4.42 -5.73
N ILE A 142 -2.83 5.39 -4.85
CA ILE A 142 -2.09 6.66 -4.82
C ILE A 142 -0.61 6.41 -4.50
N ILE A 143 -0.32 5.62 -3.46
CA ILE A 143 1.05 5.28 -3.07
C ILE A 143 1.74 4.51 -4.18
N GLY A 144 1.06 3.54 -4.81
CA GLY A 144 1.59 2.81 -5.95
C GLY A 144 2.00 3.76 -7.08
N ALA A 145 1.13 4.71 -7.44
CA ALA A 145 1.44 5.72 -8.46
C ALA A 145 2.60 6.65 -8.05
N LEU A 146 2.68 7.04 -6.77
CA LEU A 146 3.74 7.89 -6.24
C LEU A 146 5.11 7.19 -6.26
N ILE A 147 5.17 5.89 -5.93
CA ILE A 147 6.42 5.12 -5.94
C ILE A 147 6.98 4.98 -7.36
N MET A 148 6.10 4.89 -8.37
CA MET A 148 6.49 4.82 -9.78
C MET A 148 6.99 6.15 -10.33
N LYS A 149 6.70 7.26 -9.65
CA LYS A 149 7.13 8.58 -10.09
C LYS A 149 8.63 8.74 -9.88
N LYS A 150 9.31 9.24 -10.91
CA LYS A 150 10.75 9.58 -10.86
C LYS A 150 11.01 10.76 -9.95
#